data_AF-A0A326QAC7-F1
#
_entry.id   AF-A0A326QAC7-F1
#
_cell.length_a   1.000
_cell.length_b   1.000
_cell.length_c   1.000
_cell.angle_alpha   90.00
_cell.angle_beta   90.00
_cell.angle_gamma   90.00
#
_symmetry.space_group_name_H-M   'P 1'
#
loop_
_entity.id
_entity.type
_entity.pdbx_description
1 polymer ?
#
loop_
_entity_poly.entity_id
_entity_poly.type
_entity_poly.pdbx_seq_one_letter_code
_entity_poly.pdbx_strand_id
1 'polypeptide(L)'
;MMPIMRYADGHKQAVRERILRAAAAELRRQGLSGIGIPALMKQAGLTHGAFYSHFQSRDALVAEAIRTAAAASAEGPLAEGLSLEQSLAFYLSPEHVAHPERGCVIAALGGEGGRQPASVRAAFAAAAHGLLAAIER
;
A
#
# COMPACT_ATOMS: atom_id res chain seq x y z
N MET A 1 28.39 -8.77 30.61
CA MET A 1 28.04 -7.43 30.10
C MET A 1 27.49 -7.61 28.69
N MET A 2 26.16 -7.63 28.52
CA MET A 2 25.56 -7.79 27.19
C MET A 2 25.65 -6.45 26.45
N PRO A 3 26.04 -6.41 25.16
CA PRO A 3 26.12 -5.15 24.43
C PRO A 3 24.71 -4.58 24.28
N ILE A 4 24.54 -3.31 24.64
CA ILE A 4 23.33 -2.54 24.33
C ILE A 4 23.26 -2.47 22.81
N MET A 5 22.33 -3.23 22.23
CA MET A 5 21.98 -3.19 20.81
C MET A 5 21.39 -1.80 20.50
N ARG A 6 22.26 -0.83 20.23
CA ARG A 6 21.85 0.42 19.58
C ARG A 6 21.49 0.05 18.16
N TYR A 7 20.19 -0.11 17.88
CA TYR A 7 19.73 -0.18 16.50
C TYR A 7 20.29 1.03 15.75
N ALA A 8 20.95 0.78 14.62
CA ALA A 8 21.46 1.84 13.76
C ALA A 8 20.33 2.83 13.44
N ASP A 9 20.65 4.12 13.42
CA ASP A 9 19.70 5.18 13.07
C ASP A 9 19.03 4.82 11.74
N GLY A 10 17.69 4.70 11.76
CA GLY A 10 16.89 4.29 10.59
C GLY A 10 16.41 2.84 10.55
N HIS A 11 16.87 1.93 11.42
CA HIS A 11 16.39 0.53 11.40
C HIS A 11 14.87 0.43 11.63
N LYS A 12 14.33 1.19 12.59
CA LYS A 12 12.90 1.22 12.89
C LYS A 12 12.08 1.68 11.68
N GLN A 13 12.60 2.65 10.94
CA GLN A 13 11.95 3.20 9.74
C GLN A 13 12.00 2.19 8.59
N ALA A 14 13.15 1.57 8.33
CA ALA A 14 13.29 0.54 7.29
C ALA A 14 12.35 -0.66 7.53
N VAL A 15 12.21 -1.09 8.79
CA VAL A 15 11.26 -2.16 9.17
C VAL A 15 9.82 -1.71 8.91
N ARG A 16 9.47 -0.48 9.30
CA ARG A 16 8.15 0.09 9.08
C ARG A 16 7.78 0.14 7.60
N GLU A 17 8.69 0.59 6.75
CA GLU A 17 8.51 0.64 5.31
C GLU A 17 8.36 -0.74 4.69
N ARG A 18 9.10 -1.74 5.19
CA ARG A 18 8.95 -3.13 4.76
C ARG A 18 7.54 -3.65 5.06
N ILE A 19 7.00 -3.34 6.24
CA ILE A 19 5.61 -3.70 6.60
C ILE A 19 4.62 -2.99 5.65
N LEU A 20 4.81 -1.68 5.40
CA LEU A 20 3.95 -0.92 4.48
C LEU A 20 3.97 -1.46 3.06
N ARG A 21 5.13 -1.79 2.51
CA ARG A 21 5.25 -2.37 1.17
C ARG A 21 4.55 -3.73 1.08
N ALA A 22 4.69 -4.58 2.09
CA ALA A 22 3.99 -5.86 2.16
C ALA A 22 2.46 -5.66 2.25
N ALA A 23 2.00 -4.73 3.08
CA ALA A 23 0.58 -4.42 3.22
C ALA A 23 -0.02 -3.82 1.94
N ALA A 24 0.71 -2.92 1.28
CA ALA A 24 0.32 -2.32 0.01
C ALA A 24 0.18 -3.38 -1.10
N ALA A 25 1.14 -4.31 -1.18
CA ALA A 25 1.06 -5.44 -2.10
C ALA A 25 -0.17 -6.32 -1.84
N GLU A 26 -0.43 -6.66 -0.57
CA GLU A 26 -1.55 -7.51 -0.19
C GLU A 26 -2.91 -6.83 -0.41
N LEU A 27 -3.02 -5.52 -0.13
CA LEU A 27 -4.22 -4.73 -0.44
C LEU A 27 -4.58 -4.81 -1.92
N ARG A 28 -3.58 -4.68 -2.81
CA ARG A 28 -3.85 -4.73 -4.25
C ARG A 28 -4.17 -6.13 -4.75
N ARG A 29 -3.65 -7.16 -4.08
CA ARG A 29 -3.84 -8.56 -4.44
C ARG A 29 -5.15 -9.16 -3.93
N GLN A 30 -5.54 -8.85 -2.70
CA GLN A 30 -6.66 -9.50 -1.99
C GLN A 30 -7.68 -8.52 -1.40
N GLY A 31 -7.45 -7.22 -1.53
CA GLY A 31 -8.25 -6.22 -0.84
C GLY A 31 -8.01 -6.21 0.68
N LEU A 32 -8.95 -5.62 1.41
CA LEU A 32 -8.88 -5.43 2.86
C LEU A 32 -9.01 -6.75 3.64
N SER A 33 -9.66 -7.75 3.07
CA SER A 33 -9.78 -9.09 3.68
C SER A 33 -8.43 -9.81 3.78
N GLY A 34 -7.48 -9.52 2.87
CA GLY A 34 -6.11 -10.05 2.90
C GLY A 34 -5.24 -9.47 4.02
N ILE A 35 -5.63 -8.35 4.63
CA ILE A 35 -4.83 -7.69 5.67
C ILE A 35 -5.09 -8.32 7.05
N GLY A 36 -4.35 -9.41 7.32
CA GLY A 36 -4.21 -10.02 8.63
C GLY A 36 -2.88 -9.66 9.29
N ILE A 37 -2.91 -9.00 10.46
CA ILE A 37 -1.70 -8.57 11.18
C ILE A 37 -0.71 -9.72 11.42
N PRO A 38 -1.13 -10.92 11.92
CA PRO A 38 -0.18 -12.01 12.15
C PRO A 38 0.52 -12.49 10.87
N ALA A 39 -0.22 -12.65 9.78
CA ALA A 39 0.31 -13.10 8.50
C ALA A 39 1.25 -12.07 7.88
N LEU A 40 0.87 -10.80 7.92
CA LEU A 40 1.69 -9.68 7.43
C LEU A 40 3.01 -9.56 8.19
N MET A 41 2.97 -9.65 9.53
CA MET A 41 4.18 -9.57 10.34
C MET A 41 5.11 -10.76 10.05
N LYS A 42 4.56 -11.97 9.87
CA LYS A 42 5.33 -13.14 9.45
C LYS A 42 5.98 -12.93 8.08
N GLN A 43 5.24 -12.41 7.09
CA GLN A 43 5.80 -12.06 5.77
C GLN A 43 6.91 -11.00 5.87
N ALA A 44 6.75 -10.03 6.77
CA ALA A 44 7.77 -9.02 7.05
C ALA A 44 8.94 -9.54 7.89
N GLY A 45 8.97 -10.82 8.29
CA GLY A 45 10.04 -11.41 9.12
C GLY A 45 10.06 -10.86 10.55
N LEU A 46 8.89 -10.53 11.11
CA LEU A 46 8.73 -9.90 12.42
C LEU A 46 7.75 -10.68 13.29
N THR A 47 7.88 -10.54 14.61
CA THR A 47 6.93 -11.11 15.56
C THR A 47 5.63 -10.30 15.56
N HIS A 48 4.51 -10.93 15.96
CA HIS A 48 3.23 -10.24 16.08
C HIS A 48 3.29 -9.02 17.03
N GLY A 49 4.00 -9.16 18.16
CA GLY A 49 4.14 -8.09 19.15
C GLY A 49 4.88 -6.85 18.63
N ALA A 50 5.75 -7.00 17.63
CA ALA A 50 6.48 -5.87 17.05
C ALA A 50 5.56 -4.88 16.33
N PHE A 51 4.36 -5.30 15.92
CA PHE A 51 3.40 -4.45 15.19
C PHE A 51 3.09 -3.14 15.92
N TYR A 52 2.81 -3.24 17.22
CA TYR A 52 2.42 -2.10 18.06
C TYR A 52 3.55 -1.10 18.31
N SER A 53 4.80 -1.45 17.97
CA SER A 53 5.93 -0.51 17.99
C SER A 53 6.00 0.39 16.74
N HIS A 54 5.28 0.02 15.67
CA HIS A 54 5.29 0.68 14.36
C HIS A 54 3.94 1.33 14.00
N PHE A 55 2.82 0.73 14.43
CA PHE A 55 1.47 1.18 14.09
C PHE A 55 0.56 1.17 15.31
N GLN A 56 -0.29 2.19 15.41
CA GLN A 56 -1.24 2.35 16.52
C GLN A 56 -2.43 1.39 16.41
N SER A 57 -2.83 1.04 15.19
CA SER A 57 -3.96 0.14 14.92
C SER A 57 -3.84 -0.47 13.53
N ARG A 58 -4.63 -1.52 13.28
CA ARG A 58 -4.78 -2.09 11.93
C ARG A 58 -5.26 -1.03 10.93
N ASP A 59 -6.20 -0.18 11.31
CA ASP A 59 -6.73 0.85 10.42
C ASP A 59 -5.69 1.91 10.08
N ALA A 60 -4.81 2.27 11.02
CA ALA A 60 -3.68 3.16 10.75
C ALA A 60 -2.72 2.54 9.72
N LEU A 61 -2.36 1.26 9.90
CA LEU A 61 -1.57 0.50 8.92
C LEU A 61 -2.25 0.51 7.54
N VAL A 62 -3.54 0.16 7.48
CA VAL A 62 -4.29 0.07 6.21
C VAL A 62 -4.33 1.43 5.51
N ALA A 63 -4.65 2.51 6.23
CA ALA A 63 -4.70 3.85 5.65
C ALA A 63 -3.34 4.28 5.06
N GLU A 64 -2.25 3.94 5.73
CA GLU A 64 -0.89 4.21 5.22
C GLU A 64 -0.49 3.29 4.06
N ALA A 65 -0.90 2.03 4.09
CA ALA A 65 -0.66 1.09 3.01
C ALA A 65 -1.41 1.50 1.73
N ILE A 66 -2.62 2.06 1.84
CA ILE A 66 -3.35 2.66 0.71
C ILE A 66 -2.55 3.81 0.10
N ARG A 67 -2.05 4.74 0.94
CA ARG A 67 -1.21 5.86 0.46
C ARG A 67 0.08 5.36 -0.21
N THR A 68 0.71 4.35 0.37
CA THR A 68 1.92 3.72 -0.18
C THR A 68 1.63 3.08 -1.55
N ALA A 69 0.52 2.35 -1.69
CA ALA A 69 0.13 1.73 -2.94
C ALA A 69 -0.22 2.77 -4.01
N ALA A 70 -0.93 3.85 -3.64
CA ALA A 70 -1.29 4.93 -4.55
C ALA A 70 -0.06 5.68 -5.07
N ALA A 71 0.92 5.98 -4.20
CA ALA A 71 2.18 6.60 -4.60
C ALA A 71 2.96 5.73 -5.60
N ALA A 72 3.01 4.42 -5.39
CA ALA A 72 3.66 3.50 -6.32
C ALA A 72 2.96 3.45 -7.70
N SER A 73 1.64 3.68 -7.76
CA SER A 73 0.92 3.80 -9.04
C SER A 73 1.24 5.09 -9.80
N ALA A 74 1.54 6.18 -9.08
CA ALA A 74 1.98 7.45 -9.67
C ALA A 74 3.38 7.36 -10.30
N GLU A 75 4.19 6.37 -9.93
CA GLU A 75 5.50 6.08 -10.55
C GLU A 75 5.41 5.07 -11.69
N GLY A 76 4.24 4.48 -11.95
CA GLY A 76 4.02 3.44 -12.97
C GLY A 76 2.99 3.85 -14.03
N PRO A 77 1.80 3.20 -14.07
CA PRO A 77 0.78 3.45 -15.10
C PRO A 77 0.31 4.91 -15.21
N LEU A 78 0.56 5.72 -14.19
CA LEU A 78 0.08 7.10 -14.09
C LEU A 78 1.26 8.09 -14.03
N ALA A 79 2.45 7.63 -14.38
CA ALA A 79 3.66 8.43 -14.38
C ALA A 79 3.48 9.71 -15.21
N GLU A 80 4.08 10.79 -14.71
CA GLU A 80 4.16 12.05 -15.45
C GLU A 80 4.87 11.86 -16.78
N GLY A 81 4.33 12.49 -17.83
CA GLY A 81 4.89 12.45 -19.18
C GLY A 81 4.40 11.31 -20.07
N LEU A 82 3.58 10.38 -19.55
CA LEU A 82 2.87 9.40 -20.39
C LEU A 82 1.60 10.01 -20.98
N SER A 83 1.32 9.72 -22.26
CA SER A 83 0.00 10.01 -22.84
C SER A 83 -1.06 9.11 -22.23
N LEU A 84 -2.33 9.50 -22.34
CA LEU A 84 -3.44 8.66 -21.90
C LEU A 84 -3.42 7.29 -22.59
N GLU A 85 -3.10 7.22 -23.89
CA GLU A 85 -3.01 5.94 -24.58
C GLU A 85 -1.88 5.05 -24.03
N GLN A 86 -0.71 5.63 -23.69
CA GLN A 86 0.40 4.88 -23.10
C GLN A 86 0.04 4.35 -21.70
N SER A 87 -0.59 5.19 -20.88
CA SER A 87 -1.09 4.81 -19.57
C SER A 87 -2.11 3.68 -19.65
N LEU A 88 -3.07 3.78 -20.58
CA LEU A 88 -4.09 2.74 -20.81
C LEU A 88 -3.46 1.44 -21.34
N ALA A 89 -2.51 1.53 -22.27
CA ALA A 89 -1.83 0.37 -22.82
C ALA A 89 -1.07 -0.41 -21.74
N PHE A 90 -0.38 0.28 -20.83
CA PHE A 90 0.25 -0.34 -19.67
C PHE A 90 -0.80 -0.92 -18.70
N TYR A 91 -1.81 -0.13 -18.35
CA TYR A 91 -2.81 -0.49 -17.34
C TYR A 91 -3.64 -1.72 -17.74
N LEU A 92 -4.00 -1.83 -19.02
CA LEU A 92 -4.80 -2.92 -19.57
C LEU A 92 -3.94 -4.08 -20.12
N SER A 93 -2.62 -4.05 -19.91
CA SER A 93 -1.72 -5.08 -20.39
C SER A 93 -1.91 -6.42 -19.64
N PRO A 94 -1.62 -7.56 -20.29
CA PRO A 94 -1.59 -8.86 -19.61
C PRO A 94 -0.60 -8.90 -18.43
N GLU A 95 0.50 -8.14 -18.51
CA GLU A 95 1.47 -8.03 -17.42
C GLU A 95 0.85 -7.38 -16.18
N HIS A 96 0.11 -6.27 -16.34
CA HIS A 96 -0.59 -5.63 -15.22
C HIS A 96 -1.63 -6.56 -14.58
N VAL A 97 -2.38 -7.31 -15.41
CA VAL A 97 -3.36 -8.30 -14.94
C VAL A 97 -2.70 -9.45 -14.18
N ALA A 98 -1.53 -9.91 -14.63
CA ALA A 98 -0.79 -11.00 -13.99
C ALA A 98 -0.12 -10.59 -12.66
N HIS A 99 0.07 -9.29 -12.43
CA HIS A 99 0.75 -8.73 -11.25
C HIS A 99 -0.13 -7.79 -10.42
N PRO A 100 -1.26 -8.28 -9.86
CA PRO A 100 -2.17 -7.44 -9.08
C PRO A 100 -1.50 -6.84 -7.84
N GLU A 101 -0.46 -7.47 -7.27
CA GLU A 101 0.32 -6.92 -6.16
C GLU A 101 1.08 -5.62 -6.49
N ARG A 102 1.22 -5.31 -7.78
CA ARG A 102 1.79 -4.06 -8.33
C ARG A 102 0.73 -3.17 -8.99
N GLY A 103 -0.54 -3.58 -8.94
CA GLY A 103 -1.65 -2.95 -9.64
C GLY A 103 -2.09 -1.59 -9.07
N CYS A 104 -3.30 -1.17 -9.46
CA CYS A 104 -3.95 0.03 -8.93
C CYS A 104 -4.77 -0.30 -7.69
N VAL A 105 -4.49 0.41 -6.58
CA VAL A 105 -5.25 0.24 -5.33
C VAL A 105 -6.70 0.69 -5.45
N ILE A 106 -7.02 1.61 -6.36
CA ILE A 106 -8.39 2.07 -6.58
C ILE A 106 -9.25 0.98 -7.20
N ALA A 107 -8.70 0.27 -8.20
CA ALA A 107 -9.39 -0.88 -8.79
C ALA A 107 -9.58 -2.02 -7.78
N ALA A 108 -8.56 -2.30 -6.96
CA ALA A 108 -8.64 -3.35 -5.94
C ALA A 108 -9.68 -3.06 -4.84
N LEU A 109 -9.76 -1.81 -4.38
CA LEU A 109 -10.60 -1.44 -3.24
C LEU A 109 -11.92 -0.77 -3.63
N GLY A 110 -12.23 -0.63 -4.92
CA GLY A 110 -13.39 0.13 -5.41
C GLY A 110 -14.73 -0.29 -4.80
N GLY A 111 -14.91 -1.59 -4.57
CA GLY A 111 -16.12 -2.13 -3.96
C GLY A 111 -16.18 -1.98 -2.43
N GLU A 112 -15.08 -1.72 -1.73
CA GLU A 112 -15.01 -1.84 -0.28
C GLU A 112 -14.50 -0.59 0.45
N GLY A 113 -13.69 0.25 -0.20
CA GLY A 113 -13.03 1.41 0.42
C GLY A 113 -14.03 2.41 1.02
N GLY A 114 -15.17 2.62 0.36
CA GLY A 114 -16.25 3.49 0.85
C GLY A 114 -16.97 2.98 2.10
N ARG A 115 -16.87 1.68 2.41
CA ARG A 115 -17.56 1.02 3.54
C ARG A 115 -16.69 0.86 4.79
N GLN A 116 -15.51 1.45 4.80
CA GLN A 116 -14.52 1.31 5.87
C GLN A 116 -14.65 2.38 6.97
N PRO A 117 -13.98 2.18 8.13
CA PRO A 117 -13.79 3.21 9.13
C PRO A 117 -13.23 4.52 8.53
N ALA A 118 -13.48 5.63 9.23
CA ALA A 118 -13.25 6.97 8.69
C ALA A 118 -11.82 7.21 8.16
N SER A 119 -10.79 6.73 8.86
CA SER A 119 -9.39 6.90 8.47
C SER A 119 -9.04 6.17 7.16
N VAL A 120 -9.53 4.93 7.00
CA VAL A 120 -9.32 4.11 5.81
C VAL A 120 -10.09 4.67 4.63
N ARG A 121 -11.36 5.04 4.85
CA ARG A 121 -12.20 5.66 3.81
C ARG A 121 -11.61 6.98 3.31
N ALA A 122 -11.09 7.82 4.22
CA ALA A 122 -10.42 9.06 3.85
C ALA A 122 -9.15 8.81 3.01
N ALA A 123 -8.33 7.83 3.39
CA ALA A 123 -7.15 7.45 2.62
C ALA A 123 -7.50 6.94 1.21
N PHE A 124 -8.55 6.11 1.10
CA PHE A 124 -9.06 5.63 -0.19
C PHE A 124 -9.58 6.79 -1.06
N ALA A 125 -10.38 7.69 -0.49
CA ALA A 125 -10.90 8.85 -1.22
C ALA A 125 -9.78 9.76 -1.73
N ALA A 126 -8.75 10.03 -0.91
CA ALA A 126 -7.59 10.81 -1.32
C ALA A 126 -6.84 10.15 -2.48
N ALA A 127 -6.63 8.83 -2.42
CA ALA A 127 -6.01 8.09 -3.51
C ALA A 127 -6.84 8.11 -4.81
N ALA A 128 -8.18 8.02 -4.70
CA ALA A 128 -9.08 8.08 -5.84
C ALA A 128 -9.05 9.48 -6.50
N HIS A 129 -9.09 10.54 -5.71
CA HIS A 129 -8.93 11.91 -6.23
C HIS A 129 -7.56 12.10 -6.90
N GLY A 130 -6.49 11.55 -6.34
CA GLY A 130 -5.17 11.58 -6.97
C GLY A 130 -5.12 10.88 -8.33
N LEU A 131 -5.79 9.73 -8.47
CA LEU A 131 -5.93 9.03 -9.75
C LEU A 131 -6.69 9.88 -10.78
N LEU A 132 -7.84 10.46 -10.41
CA LEU A 132 -8.63 11.30 -11.29
C LEU A 132 -7.83 12.51 -11.77
N ALA A 133 -7.17 13.21 -10.84
CA ALA A 133 -6.33 14.35 -11.16
C ALA A 133 -5.15 13.98 -12.08
N ALA A 134 -4.64 12.74 -12.02
CA ALA A 134 -3.56 12.29 -12.90
C ALA A 134 -4.03 12.00 -14.34
N ILE A 135 -5.30 11.59 -14.51
CA ILE A 135 -5.91 11.26 -15.81
C ILE A 135 -6.43 12.52 -16.52
N GLU A 136 -6.95 13.51 -15.78
CA GLU A 136 -7.53 14.75 -16.32
C GLU A 136 -6.50 15.79 -16.80
N ARG A 137 -5.20 15.44 -16.82
CA ARG A 137 -4.11 16.36 -17.21
C ARG A 137 -4.03 16.58 -18.72
#